data_AF-A0A2V9INV2-F1
#
_entry.id   AF-A0A2V9INV2-F1
#
_cell.length_a   1.000
_cell.length_b   1.000
_cell.length_c   1.000
_cell.angle_alpha   90.00
_cell.angle_beta   90.00
_cell.angle_gamma   90.00
#
_symmetry.space_group_name_H-M   'P 1'
#
loop_
_entity.id
_entity.type
_entity.pdbx_description
1 polymer ?
#
loop_
_entity_poly.entity_id
_entity_poly.type
_entity_poly.pdbx_seq_one_letter_code
_entity_poly.pdbx_strand_id
1 'polypeptide(L)'
;MLSTYGLTRLPFSKDIPASEMLDTEALQSARERLKAALEGRASAVVTGDSGCGKTCLLRAIEEDLPQGRYRIHYVHNATVNRRDFYRQLSIGMGLEPRATFAALFASISQHIEDLASQHKLRVLILLDEAHLLPLQVLD
;
A
#
# COMPACT_ATOMS: atom_id res chain seq x y z
N MET A 1 -19.89 -24.95 -18.09
CA MET A 1 -19.33 -23.62 -18.39
C MET A 1 -17.80 -23.64 -18.32
N LEU A 2 -17.16 -23.86 -17.17
CA LEU A 2 -15.68 -23.96 -17.10
C LEU A 2 -15.12 -25.15 -17.92
N SER A 3 -15.73 -26.33 -17.77
CA SER A 3 -15.38 -27.54 -18.54
C SER A 3 -15.59 -27.40 -20.04
N THR A 4 -16.51 -26.54 -20.48
CA THR A 4 -16.80 -26.27 -21.90
C THR A 4 -15.64 -25.54 -22.58
N TYR A 5 -14.89 -24.73 -21.82
CA TYR A 5 -13.76 -23.93 -22.32
C TYR A 5 -12.41 -24.42 -21.80
N GLY A 6 -12.35 -25.59 -21.13
CA GLY A 6 -11.10 -26.15 -20.58
C GLY A 6 -10.48 -25.31 -19.45
N LEU A 7 -11.26 -24.46 -18.78
CA LEU A 7 -10.75 -23.56 -17.74
C LEU A 7 -10.71 -24.25 -16.38
N THR A 8 -9.59 -24.10 -15.67
CA THR A 8 -9.40 -24.61 -14.29
C THR A 8 -9.92 -23.65 -13.22
N ARG A 9 -10.18 -22.39 -13.59
CA ARG A 9 -10.68 -21.33 -12.72
C ARG A 9 -11.58 -20.36 -13.47
N LEU A 10 -12.37 -19.58 -12.72
CA LEU A 10 -13.19 -18.51 -13.29
C LEU A 10 -12.29 -17.51 -14.04
N PRO A 11 -12.54 -17.27 -15.33
CA PRO A 11 -11.80 -16.27 -16.08
C PRO A 11 -12.21 -14.85 -15.62
N PHE A 12 -11.32 -13.88 -15.80
CA PHE A 12 -11.56 -12.45 -15.49
C PHE A 12 -11.83 -12.13 -14.00
N SER A 13 -11.45 -13.01 -13.08
CA SER A 13 -11.39 -12.64 -11.66
C SER A 13 -10.34 -11.55 -11.43
N LYS A 14 -10.60 -10.65 -10.46
CA LYS A 14 -9.62 -9.67 -9.99
C LYS A 14 -8.55 -10.32 -9.09
N ASP A 15 -8.82 -11.53 -8.60
CA ASP A 15 -8.02 -12.25 -7.61
C ASP A 15 -6.96 -13.16 -8.27
N ILE A 16 -6.22 -12.62 -9.24
CA ILE A 16 -5.06 -13.31 -9.82
C ILE A 16 -3.87 -13.09 -8.88
N PRO A 17 -3.14 -14.14 -8.46
CA PRO A 17 -1.89 -13.99 -7.68
C PRO A 17 -0.88 -13.11 -8.41
N ALA A 18 -0.05 -12.33 -7.71
CA ALA A 18 0.86 -11.42 -8.40
C ALA A 18 1.96 -12.16 -9.19
N SER A 19 2.40 -13.33 -8.71
CA SER A 19 3.21 -14.30 -9.46
C SER A 19 2.61 -14.81 -10.79
N GLU A 20 1.29 -14.72 -10.97
CA GLU A 20 0.60 -15.13 -12.20
C GLU A 20 0.20 -13.95 -13.10
N MET A 21 0.55 -12.72 -12.70
CA MET A 21 0.27 -11.53 -13.49
C MET A 21 1.13 -11.49 -14.75
N LEU A 22 0.56 -10.90 -15.82
CA LEU A 22 1.31 -10.64 -17.03
C LEU A 22 2.45 -9.64 -16.74
N ASP A 23 3.68 -10.12 -16.76
CA ASP A 23 4.87 -9.30 -16.48
C ASP A 23 5.35 -8.59 -17.74
N THR A 24 4.75 -7.44 -18.02
CA THR A 24 5.12 -6.58 -19.16
C THR A 24 6.39 -5.78 -18.87
N GLU A 25 7.12 -5.37 -19.92
CA GLU A 25 8.30 -4.48 -19.77
C GLU A 25 7.97 -3.17 -19.02
N ALA A 26 6.78 -2.61 -19.26
CA ALA A 26 6.31 -1.42 -18.55
C ALA A 26 6.11 -1.67 -17.05
N LEU A 27 5.54 -2.82 -16.68
CA LEU A 27 5.37 -3.23 -15.29
C LEU A 27 6.72 -3.45 -14.62
N GLN A 28 7.66 -4.14 -15.29
CA GLN A 28 9.02 -4.37 -14.79
C GLN A 28 9.73 -3.05 -14.52
N SER A 29 9.73 -2.13 -15.49
CA SER A 29 10.40 -0.83 -15.35
C SER A 29 9.78 0.01 -14.23
N ALA A 30 8.45 0.05 -14.12
CA ALA A 30 7.78 0.78 -13.05
C ALA A 30 8.08 0.18 -11.67
N ARG A 31 8.14 -1.15 -11.58
CA ARG A 31 8.45 -1.91 -10.37
C ARG A 31 9.88 -1.66 -9.89
N GLU A 32 10.85 -1.66 -10.79
CA GLU A 32 12.25 -1.33 -10.46
C GLU A 32 12.39 0.10 -9.93
N ARG A 33 11.79 1.09 -10.61
CA ARG A 33 11.82 2.49 -10.17
C ARG A 33 11.19 2.68 -8.80
N LEU A 34 10.03 2.04 -8.57
CA LEU A 34 9.33 2.12 -7.30
C LEU A 34 10.15 1.45 -6.18
N LYS A 35 10.73 0.26 -6.43
CA LYS A 35 11.66 -0.38 -5.48
C LYS A 35 12.83 0.51 -5.12
N ALA A 36 13.49 1.12 -6.10
CA ALA A 36 14.62 2.02 -5.87
C ALA A 36 14.23 3.21 -4.97
N ALA A 37 13.04 3.80 -5.20
CA ALA A 37 12.52 4.87 -4.34
C ALA A 37 12.28 4.38 -2.90
N LEU A 38 11.68 3.20 -2.71
CA LEU A 38 11.41 2.61 -1.41
C LEU A 38 12.71 2.20 -0.67
N GLU A 39 13.72 1.74 -1.39
CA GLU A 39 15.05 1.46 -0.85
C GLU A 39 15.75 2.74 -0.38
N GLY A 40 15.63 3.81 -1.15
CA GLY A 40 16.09 5.16 -0.81
C GLY A 40 15.28 5.89 0.26
N ARG A 41 14.20 5.27 0.79
CA ARG A 41 13.26 5.87 1.76
C ARG A 41 12.61 7.17 1.23
N ALA A 42 12.39 7.24 -0.08
CA ALA A 42 11.72 8.37 -0.72
C ALA A 42 10.21 8.14 -0.81
N SER A 43 9.46 9.23 -0.82
CA SER A 43 8.06 9.21 -1.25
C SER A 43 8.00 9.03 -2.77
N ALA A 44 7.12 8.16 -3.24
CA ALA A 44 6.90 7.91 -4.66
C ALA A 44 5.42 8.06 -5.00
N VAL A 45 5.15 8.54 -6.22
CA VAL A 45 3.80 8.68 -6.75
C VAL A 45 3.71 7.86 -8.03
N VAL A 46 2.70 6.99 -8.10
CA VAL A 46 2.37 6.24 -9.31
C VAL A 46 1.20 6.93 -9.99
N THR A 47 1.42 7.41 -11.21
CA THR A 47 0.39 8.05 -12.03
C THR A 47 0.05 7.20 -13.25
N GLY A 48 -1.14 7.40 -13.78
CA GLY A 48 -1.65 6.68 -14.96
C GLY A 48 -3.17 6.66 -14.95
N ASP A 49 -3.78 6.42 -16.11
CA ASP A 49 -5.23 6.39 -16.24
C ASP A 49 -5.85 5.19 -15.50
N SER A 50 -7.18 5.22 -15.36
CA SER A 50 -7.93 4.08 -14.83
C SER A 50 -7.72 2.85 -15.71
N GLY A 51 -7.44 1.70 -15.10
CA GLY A 51 -7.18 0.45 -15.82
C GLY A 51 -5.75 0.27 -16.36
N CYS A 52 -4.84 1.24 -16.19
CA CYS A 52 -3.43 1.11 -16.64
C CYS A 52 -2.57 0.17 -15.78
N GLY A 53 -3.14 -0.53 -14.79
CA GLY A 53 -2.39 -1.48 -13.95
C GLY A 53 -1.69 -0.86 -12.73
N LYS A 54 -2.15 0.27 -12.20
CA LYS A 54 -1.62 0.85 -10.95
C LYS A 54 -1.75 -0.11 -9.77
N THR A 55 -2.95 -0.65 -9.53
CA THR A 55 -3.19 -1.66 -8.48
C THR A 55 -2.37 -2.92 -8.72
N CYS A 56 -2.21 -3.31 -9.99
CA CYS A 56 -1.35 -4.42 -10.40
C CYS A 56 0.12 -4.19 -9.97
N LEU A 57 0.68 -3.02 -10.27
CA LEU A 57 2.03 -2.65 -9.84
C LEU A 57 2.19 -2.68 -8.32
N LEU A 58 1.22 -2.15 -7.58
CA LEU A 58 1.26 -2.11 -6.12
C LEU A 58 1.24 -3.52 -5.50
N ARG A 59 0.42 -4.43 -6.03
CA ARG A 59 0.39 -5.85 -5.62
C ARG A 59 1.69 -6.58 -5.94
N ALA A 60 2.27 -6.32 -7.11
CA ALA A 60 3.57 -6.89 -7.47
C ALA A 60 4.70 -6.40 -6.55
N ILE A 61 4.67 -5.13 -6.14
CA ILE A 61 5.61 -4.58 -5.16
C ILE A 61 5.44 -5.22 -3.78
N GLU A 62 4.21 -5.41 -3.32
CA GLU A 62 3.94 -6.07 -2.06
C GLU A 62 4.49 -7.50 -2.01
N GLU A 63 4.38 -8.26 -3.11
CA GLU A 63 4.96 -9.61 -3.21
C GLU A 63 6.50 -9.58 -3.28
N ASP A 64 7.08 -8.57 -3.93
CA ASP A 64 8.53 -8.44 -4.08
C ASP A 64 9.26 -7.97 -2.82
N LEU A 65 8.56 -7.27 -1.90
CA LEU A 65 9.18 -6.69 -0.72
C LEU A 65 9.32 -7.74 0.40
N PRO A 66 10.54 -8.01 0.92
CA PRO A 66 10.72 -8.99 1.96
C PRO A 66 9.99 -8.60 3.25
N GLN A 67 9.06 -9.45 3.71
CA GLN A 67 8.27 -9.20 4.92
C GLN A 67 9.12 -9.04 6.19
N GLY A 68 10.33 -9.62 6.22
CA GLY A 68 11.30 -9.43 7.31
C GLY A 68 11.97 -8.06 7.33
N ARG A 69 11.77 -7.23 6.30
CA ARG A 69 12.35 -5.89 6.18
C ARG A 69 11.31 -4.80 6.02
N TYR A 70 10.13 -5.12 5.48
CA TYR A 70 9.08 -4.14 5.20
C TYR A 70 7.77 -4.52 5.89
N ARG A 71 7.09 -3.50 6.41
CA ARG A 71 5.71 -3.60 6.88
C ARG A 71 4.86 -2.62 6.09
N ILE A 72 3.89 -3.13 5.34
CA ILE A 72 3.02 -2.32 4.48
C ILE A 72 1.68 -2.11 5.19
N HIS A 73 1.22 -0.85 5.25
CA HIS A 73 -0.12 -0.48 5.68
C HIS A 73 -0.85 0.19 4.53
N TYR A 74 -1.94 -0.44 4.09
CA TYR A 74 -2.73 0.01 2.95
C TYR A 74 -3.91 0.87 3.41
N VAL A 75 -4.00 2.10 2.90
CA VAL A 75 -5.12 3.00 3.13
C VAL A 75 -5.96 3.08 1.86
N HIS A 76 -7.14 2.46 1.92
CA HIS A 76 -8.06 2.34 0.78
C HIS A 76 -8.90 3.60 0.54
N ASN A 77 -9.12 4.43 1.57
CA ASN A 77 -10.00 5.59 1.47
C ASN A 77 -9.28 6.89 1.84
N ALA A 78 -8.87 7.61 0.80
CA ALA A 78 -8.25 8.92 0.84
C ALA A 78 -9.22 10.08 1.14
N THR A 79 -10.55 9.90 1.05
CA THR A 79 -11.55 11.00 1.10
C THR A 79 -11.84 11.55 2.50
N VAL A 80 -11.06 11.18 3.52
CA VAL A 80 -11.37 11.48 4.91
C VAL A 80 -10.64 12.71 5.44
N ASN A 81 -11.23 13.36 6.45
CA ASN A 81 -10.54 14.44 7.16
C ASN A 81 -9.28 13.90 7.87
N ARG A 82 -8.38 14.81 8.26
CA ARG A 82 -7.10 14.47 8.90
C ARG A 82 -7.28 13.55 10.10
N ARG A 83 -8.23 13.79 11.00
CA ARG A 83 -8.39 12.95 12.20
C ARG A 83 -8.80 11.52 11.83
N ASP A 84 -9.72 11.38 10.89
CA ASP A 84 -10.22 10.09 10.48
C ASP A 84 -9.19 9.31 9.64
N PHE A 85 -8.32 9.99 8.89
CA PHE A 85 -7.14 9.39 8.25
C PHE A 85 -6.21 8.73 9.28
N TYR A 86 -5.79 9.47 10.31
CA TYR A 86 -4.94 8.92 11.36
C TYR A 86 -5.66 7.83 12.17
N ARG A 87 -6.98 7.92 12.35
CA ARG A 87 -7.76 6.84 12.98
C ARG A 87 -7.74 5.57 12.13
N GLN A 88 -7.90 5.66 10.81
CA GLN A 88 -7.80 4.50 9.91
C GLN A 88 -6.41 3.87 9.96
N LEU A 89 -5.34 4.68 9.95
CA LEU A 89 -3.98 4.18 10.14
C LEU A 89 -3.81 3.47 11.48
N SER A 90 -4.28 4.07 12.58
CA SER A 90 -4.25 3.47 13.91
C SER A 90 -4.91 2.08 13.92
N ILE A 91 -6.09 1.96 13.31
CA ILE A 91 -6.83 0.71 13.21
C ILE A 91 -6.07 -0.30 12.34
N GLY A 92 -5.56 0.13 11.18
CA GLY A 92 -4.78 -0.72 10.27
C GLY A 92 -3.43 -1.16 10.84
N MET A 93 -2.92 -0.48 11.87
CA MET A 93 -1.74 -0.86 12.64
C MET A 93 -2.07 -1.71 13.88
N GLY A 94 -3.35 -1.93 14.19
CA GLY A 94 -3.78 -2.66 15.39
C GLY A 94 -3.56 -1.89 16.69
N LEU A 95 -3.52 -0.57 16.65
CA LEU A 95 -3.32 0.29 17.81
C LEU A 95 -4.62 0.60 18.53
N GLU A 96 -4.52 0.77 19.85
CA GLU A 96 -5.65 1.14 20.70
C GLU A 96 -6.26 2.50 20.30
N PRO A 97 -7.61 2.62 20.26
CA PRO A 97 -8.27 3.87 19.91
C PRO A 97 -7.89 5.03 20.83
N ARG A 98 -7.64 6.21 20.25
CA ARG A 98 -7.38 7.44 21.01
C ARG A 98 -8.42 8.52 20.69
N ALA A 99 -8.83 9.26 21.73
CA ALA A 99 -9.89 10.27 21.63
C ALA A 99 -9.42 11.57 20.97
N THR A 100 -8.15 11.95 21.15
CA THR A 100 -7.59 13.21 20.63
C THR A 100 -6.65 12.94 19.45
N PHE A 101 -6.56 13.92 18.54
CA PHE A 101 -5.63 13.86 17.42
C PHE A 101 -4.17 13.74 17.89
N ALA A 102 -3.78 14.53 18.90
CA ALA A 102 -2.42 14.49 19.44
C ALA A 102 -2.06 13.09 19.98
N ALA A 103 -3.00 12.42 20.67
CA ALA A 103 -2.77 11.07 21.17
C ALA A 103 -2.72 10.03 20.03
N LEU A 104 -3.56 10.17 18.98
CA LEU A 104 -3.48 9.32 17.78
C LEU A 104 -2.11 9.45 17.11
N PHE A 105 -1.69 10.69 16.84
CA PHE A 105 -0.41 10.98 16.20
C PHE A 105 0.76 10.42 17.02
N ALA A 106 0.80 10.68 18.33
CA ALA A 106 1.85 10.17 19.20
C ALA A 106 1.88 8.63 19.21
N SER A 107 0.72 7.97 19.27
CA SER A 107 0.64 6.51 19.28
C SER A 107 1.13 5.89 17.97
N ILE A 108 0.80 6.50 16.82
CA ILE A 108 1.25 6.02 15.51
C ILE A 108 2.75 6.24 15.34
N SER A 109 3.25 7.43 15.68
CA SER A 109 4.68 7.75 15.58
C SER A 109 5.53 6.83 16.44
N GLN A 110 5.12 6.59 17.69
CA GLN A 110 5.81 5.66 18.58
C GLN A 110 5.82 4.24 18.02
N HIS A 111 4.68 3.77 17.50
CA HIS A 111 4.60 2.43 16.91
C HIS A 111 5.53 2.27 15.70
N ILE A 112 5.58 3.27 14.82
CA ILE A 112 6.49 3.27 13.65
C ILE A 112 7.95 3.26 14.12
N GLU A 113 8.28 4.04 15.14
CA GLU A 113 9.62 4.08 15.72
C GLU A 113 10.02 2.74 16.35
N ASP A 114 9.11 2.07 17.05
CA ASP A 114 9.34 0.74 17.64
C ASP A 114 9.58 -0.31 16.53
N LEU A 115 8.77 -0.30 15.46
CA LEU A 115 8.96 -1.16 14.29
C LEU A 115 10.33 -0.93 13.65
N ALA A 116 10.77 0.32 13.52
CA ALA A 116 12.05 0.67 12.92
C ALA A 116 13.25 0.33 13.81
N SER A 117 13.17 0.63 15.11
CA SER A 117 14.29 0.53 16.05
C SER A 117 14.46 -0.90 16.58
N GLN A 118 13.37 -1.55 16.99
CA GLN A 118 13.38 -2.85 17.65
C GLN A 118 13.32 -3.99 16.63
N HIS A 119 12.43 -3.88 15.63
CA HIS A 119 12.21 -4.93 14.64
C HIS A 119 12.98 -4.74 13.33
N LYS A 120 13.69 -3.61 13.18
CA LYS A 120 14.43 -3.24 11.95
C LYS A 120 13.55 -3.24 10.69
N LEU A 121 12.24 -2.99 10.87
CA LEU A 121 11.27 -2.93 9.80
C LEU A 121 11.17 -1.51 9.22
N ARG A 122 10.96 -1.44 7.91
CA ARG A 122 10.62 -0.20 7.21
C ARG A 122 9.11 -0.17 7.02
N VAL A 123 8.48 0.82 7.64
CA VAL A 123 7.04 1.03 7.49
C VAL A 123 6.76 1.74 6.17
N LEU A 124 5.88 1.15 5.36
CA LEU A 124 5.40 1.72 4.11
C LEU A 124 3.90 2.00 4.26
N ILE A 125 3.52 3.25 4.05
CA ILE A 125 2.11 3.65 3.99
C ILE A 125 1.76 3.77 2.51
N LEU A 126 0.85 2.92 2.07
CA LEU A 126 0.37 2.90 0.69
C LEU A 126 -0.99 3.58 0.63
N LEU A 127 -1.08 4.64 -0.16
CA LEU A 127 -2.26 5.46 -0.32
C LEU A 127 -2.85 5.21 -1.71
N ASP A 128 -4.01 4.55 -1.77
CA ASP A 128 -4.74 4.43 -3.03
C ASP A 128 -5.67 5.63 -3.21
N GLU A 129 -5.92 5.98 -4.46
CA GLU A 129 -6.69 7.17 -4.85
C GLU A 129 -6.24 8.45 -4.11
N ALA A 130 -4.92 8.60 -3.92
CA ALA A 130 -4.32 9.71 -3.17
C ALA A 130 -4.68 11.11 -3.71
N HIS A 131 -5.13 11.20 -4.96
CA HIS A 131 -5.66 12.44 -5.54
C HIS A 131 -6.94 12.94 -4.84
N LEU A 132 -7.60 12.09 -4.04
CA LEU A 132 -8.75 12.43 -3.22
C LEU A 132 -8.37 12.89 -1.80
N LEU A 133 -7.09 12.81 -1.41
CA LEU A 133 -6.62 13.28 -0.10
C LEU A 133 -6.67 14.81 -0.04
N PRO A 134 -7.30 15.39 0.99
CA PRO A 134 -7.13 16.81 1.27
C PRO A 134 -5.66 17.13 1.56
N LEU A 135 -5.12 18.20 0.97
CA LEU A 135 -3.72 18.62 1.16
C LEU A 135 -3.31 18.71 2.64
N GLN A 136 -4.24 19.20 3.47
CA GLN A 136 -4.08 19.37 4.92
C GLN A 136 -3.80 18.07 5.70
N VAL A 137 -3.96 16.89 5.08
CA VAL A 137 -3.65 15.60 5.71
C VAL A 137 -2.13 15.34 5.73
N LEU A 138 -1.41 15.88 4.75
CA LEU A 138 0.04 15.71 4.58
C LEU A 138 0.86 16.88 5.15
N ASP A 139 0.21 18.00 5.48
CA ASP A 139 0.77 19.15 6.20
C ASP A 139 0.81 18.94 7.73
#